data_AF-A0A7X8YWT7-F1
#
_entry.id   AF-A0A7X8YWT7-F1
#
_cell.length_a   1.000
_cell.length_b   1.000
_cell.length_c   1.000
_cell.angle_alpha   90.00
_cell.angle_beta   90.00
_cell.angle_gamma   90.00
#
_symmetry.space_group_name_H-M   'P 1'
#
loop_
_entity.id
_entity.type
_entity.pdbx_description
1 polymer ?
#
loop_
_entity_poly.entity_id
_entity_poly.type
_entity_poly.pdbx_seq_one_letter_code
_entity_poly.pdbx_strand_id
1 'polypeptide(L)'
;YQDNYWTAGAVEVASGLCFQAVRAGATIFNLVSVEDLVLKENRASGVVINWSAVDLARLHVDPLTVMSRCVVEATGHALEVVRILQTKTDLPLATPSGRVEGERSMWAEAAETSTLENTREIFPGLYVTGMSANAAFGSYRMGPVFGGMLLSGKKVAGLIADDLESS
;
A
#
# COMPACT_ATOMS: atom_id res chain seq x y z
N TYR A 1 19.26 23.55 -10.72
CA TYR A 1 18.36 23.05 -9.66
C TYR A 1 18.10 24.19 -8.69
N GLN A 2 16.87 24.33 -8.20
CA GLN A 2 16.54 25.25 -7.10
C GLN A 2 17.00 24.64 -5.77
N ASP A 3 17.19 25.48 -4.76
CA ASP A 3 17.54 25.01 -3.41
C ASP A 3 16.45 24.07 -2.85
N ASN A 4 16.85 23.03 -2.13
CA ASN A 4 16.00 21.98 -1.55
C ASN A 4 15.29 21.02 -2.52
N TYR A 5 15.73 20.94 -3.78
CA TYR A 5 15.30 19.89 -4.70
C TYR A 5 16.46 19.00 -5.12
N TRP A 6 16.26 17.69 -5.04
CA TRP A 6 17.26 16.69 -5.43
C TRP A 6 16.71 15.77 -6.52
N THR A 7 17.62 15.25 -7.34
CA THR A 7 17.33 14.15 -8.26
C THR A 7 18.28 13.00 -7.98
N ALA A 8 17.79 11.79 -8.24
CA ALA A 8 18.54 10.56 -8.09
C ALA A 8 18.17 9.62 -9.24
N GLY A 9 19.10 8.74 -9.62
CA GLY A 9 18.82 7.73 -10.65
C GLY A 9 17.73 6.78 -10.17
N ALA A 10 16.65 6.61 -10.94
CA ALA A 10 15.52 5.76 -10.53
C ALA A 10 15.94 4.32 -10.21
N VAL A 11 16.85 3.74 -11.01
CA VAL A 11 17.39 2.39 -10.79
C VAL A 11 18.22 2.32 -9.51
N GLU A 12 19.02 3.35 -9.24
CA GLU A 12 19.84 3.43 -8.02
C GLU A 12 18.96 3.52 -6.78
N VAL A 13 17.93 4.38 -6.80
CA VAL A 13 16.97 4.52 -5.70
C VAL A 13 16.25 3.20 -5.44
N ALA A 14 15.67 2.59 -6.47
CA ALA A 14 14.93 1.33 -6.31
C ALA A 14 15.84 0.20 -5.78
N SER A 15 17.03 0.05 -6.35
CA SER A 15 17.99 -0.98 -5.92
C SER A 15 18.48 -0.74 -4.49
N GLY A 16 18.78 0.51 -4.13
CA GLY A 16 19.21 0.90 -2.78
C GLY A 16 18.13 0.64 -1.73
N LEU A 17 16.87 0.99 -2.02
CA LEU A 17 15.74 0.72 -1.12
C LEU A 17 15.55 -0.79 -0.90
N CYS A 18 15.54 -1.59 -1.97
CA CYS A 18 15.43 -3.04 -1.85
C CYS A 18 16.59 -3.65 -1.05
N PHE A 19 17.83 -3.24 -1.34
CA PHE A 19 19.00 -3.71 -0.62
C PHE A 19 18.91 -3.39 0.87
N GLN A 20 18.57 -2.15 1.23
CA GLN A 20 18.48 -1.75 2.63
C GLN A 20 17.30 -2.41 3.36
N ALA A 21 16.16 -2.60 2.71
CA ALA A 21 15.02 -3.32 3.28
C ALA A 21 15.40 -4.76 3.65
N VAL A 22 16.09 -5.47 2.74
CA VAL A 22 16.57 -6.84 3.01
C VAL A 22 17.63 -6.86 4.11
N ARG A 23 18.55 -5.89 4.13
CA ARG A 23 19.55 -5.75 5.21
C ARG A 23 18.93 -5.47 6.57
N ALA A 24 17.78 -4.80 6.61
CA ALA A 24 17.01 -4.55 7.82
C ALA A 24 16.16 -5.77 8.25
N GLY A 25 16.13 -6.85 7.46
CA GLY A 25 15.45 -8.11 7.79
C GLY A 25 14.13 -8.34 7.05
N ALA A 26 13.75 -7.49 6.09
CA ALA A 26 12.57 -7.73 5.27
C ALA A 26 12.82 -8.86 4.25
N THR A 27 11.87 -9.78 4.12
CA THR A 27 11.88 -10.77 3.04
C THR A 27 11.05 -10.25 1.86
N ILE A 28 11.62 -10.29 0.65
CA ILE A 28 10.95 -9.86 -0.58
C ILE A 28 10.60 -11.08 -1.41
N PHE A 29 9.30 -11.29 -1.67
CA PHE A 29 8.80 -12.27 -2.62
C PHE A 29 8.38 -11.55 -3.91
N ASN A 30 9.19 -11.66 -4.97
CA ASN A 30 8.83 -11.17 -6.30
C ASN A 30 8.11 -12.25 -7.11
N LEU A 31 7.44 -11.86 -8.20
CA LEU A 31 6.67 -12.77 -9.07
C LEU A 31 5.51 -13.48 -8.34
N VAL A 32 4.99 -12.82 -7.30
CA VAL A 32 3.85 -13.23 -6.50
C VAL A 32 2.82 -12.11 -6.54
N SER A 33 1.56 -12.47 -6.74
CA SER A 33 0.41 -11.54 -6.73
C SER A 33 -0.47 -11.84 -5.53
N VAL A 34 -1.06 -10.79 -4.95
CA VAL A 34 -2.14 -10.92 -3.96
C VAL A 34 -3.46 -10.99 -4.71
N GLU A 35 -4.20 -12.09 -4.57
CA GLU A 35 -5.50 -12.29 -5.23
C GLU A 35 -6.68 -12.23 -4.25
N ASP A 36 -6.43 -12.37 -2.94
CA ASP A 36 -7.45 -12.19 -1.90
C ASP A 36 -6.87 -11.75 -0.54
N LEU A 37 -7.76 -11.47 0.41
CA LEU A 37 -7.45 -11.22 1.81
C LEU A 37 -7.91 -12.37 2.71
N VAL A 38 -7.14 -12.65 3.76
CA VAL A 38 -7.62 -13.47 4.87
C VAL A 38 -8.35 -12.56 5.86
N LEU A 39 -9.67 -12.69 5.94
CA LEU A 39 -10.49 -11.94 6.90
C LEU A 39 -10.89 -12.83 8.08
N LYS A 40 -10.66 -12.35 9.31
CA LYS A 40 -11.14 -12.99 10.55
C LYS A 40 -11.74 -11.92 11.43
N GLU A 41 -12.96 -12.14 11.93
CA GLU A 41 -13.63 -11.23 12.88
C GLU A 41 -13.64 -9.76 12.43
N ASN A 42 -13.90 -9.53 11.13
CA ASN A 42 -13.85 -8.20 10.49
C ASN A 42 -12.49 -7.48 10.60
N ARG A 43 -11.40 -8.25 10.64
CA ARG A 43 -10.01 -7.76 10.57
C ARG A 43 -9.25 -8.44 9.43
N ALA A 44 -8.48 -7.66 8.69
CA ALA A 44 -7.49 -8.18 7.75
C ALA A 44 -6.35 -8.88 8.53
N SER A 45 -6.26 -10.19 8.34
CA SER A 45 -5.39 -11.10 9.11
C SER A 45 -4.33 -11.79 8.25
N GLY A 46 -4.15 -11.33 7.01
CA GLY A 46 -3.25 -11.92 6.05
C GLY A 46 -3.70 -11.71 4.61
N VAL A 47 -2.93 -12.27 3.70
CA VAL A 47 -3.17 -12.21 2.25
C VAL A 47 -3.24 -13.62 1.67
N VAL A 48 -4.00 -13.76 0.60
CA VAL A 48 -4.03 -14.94 -0.26
C VAL A 48 -3.21 -14.61 -1.49
N ILE A 49 -2.21 -15.43 -1.77
CA ILE A 49 -1.21 -15.19 -2.78
C ILE A 49 -1.15 -16.32 -3.80
N ASN A 50 -0.76 -15.96 -5.01
CA ASN A 50 -0.47 -16.92 -6.07
C ASN A 50 0.75 -16.46 -6.87
N TRP A 51 1.31 -17.35 -7.67
CA TRP A 51 2.37 -16.98 -8.59
C TRP A 51 1.82 -16.10 -9.69
N SER A 52 2.45 -14.96 -9.97
CA SER A 52 1.99 -14.07 -11.06
C SER A 52 1.96 -14.78 -12.42
N ALA A 53 2.78 -15.82 -12.60
CA ALA A 53 2.78 -16.66 -13.81
C ALA A 53 1.50 -17.52 -13.95
N VAL A 54 0.91 -17.97 -12.84
CA VAL A 54 -0.36 -18.74 -12.84
C VAL A 54 -1.48 -17.83 -13.33
N ASP A 55 -1.55 -16.62 -12.80
CA ASP A 55 -2.52 -15.60 -13.21
C ASP A 55 -2.35 -15.21 -14.68
N LEU A 56 -1.11 -14.91 -15.11
CA LEU A 56 -0.80 -14.57 -16.51
C LEU A 56 -1.19 -15.69 -17.49
N ALA A 57 -0.95 -16.94 -17.11
CA ALA A 57 -1.27 -18.11 -17.91
C ALA A 57 -2.75 -18.56 -17.79
N ARG A 58 -3.53 -17.94 -16.89
CA ARG A 58 -4.93 -18.29 -16.59
C ARG A 58 -5.10 -19.76 -16.21
N LEU A 59 -4.17 -20.28 -15.40
CA LEU A 59 -4.20 -21.66 -14.93
C LEU A 59 -5.08 -21.77 -13.69
N HIS A 60 -5.79 -22.89 -13.55
CA HIS A 60 -6.63 -23.18 -12.40
C HIS A 60 -5.80 -23.86 -11.31
N VAL A 61 -4.96 -23.09 -10.62
CA VAL A 61 -4.13 -23.55 -9.51
C VAL A 61 -4.55 -22.82 -8.24
N ASP A 62 -4.89 -23.57 -7.20
CA ASP A 62 -5.31 -23.00 -5.92
C ASP A 62 -4.19 -22.15 -5.27
N PRO A 63 -4.56 -21.04 -4.62
CA PRO A 63 -3.59 -20.13 -4.00
C PRO A 63 -3.10 -20.63 -2.64
N LEU A 64 -2.14 -19.88 -2.08
CA LEU A 64 -1.60 -20.07 -0.73
C LEU A 64 -1.97 -18.89 0.18
N THR A 65 -1.93 -19.12 1.50
CA THR A 65 -2.21 -18.07 2.49
C THR A 65 -0.95 -17.66 3.23
N VAL A 66 -0.79 -16.36 3.47
CA VAL A 66 0.24 -15.79 4.34
C VAL A 66 -0.45 -14.97 5.42
N MET A 67 -0.39 -15.46 6.67
CA MET A 67 -0.99 -14.80 7.83
C MET A 67 -0.13 -13.63 8.29
N SER A 68 -0.76 -12.53 8.70
CA SER A 68 -0.07 -11.36 9.27
C SER A 68 -0.94 -10.65 10.30
N ARG A 69 -0.30 -9.89 11.21
CA ARG A 69 -1.00 -9.02 12.19
C ARG A 69 -1.55 -7.75 11.54
N CYS A 70 -0.86 -7.28 10.51
CA CYS A 70 -1.16 -6.08 9.73
C CYS A 70 -0.88 -6.37 8.24
N VAL A 71 -1.67 -5.76 7.35
CA VAL A 71 -1.50 -5.76 5.89
C VAL A 71 -1.32 -4.30 5.46
N VAL A 72 -0.43 -4.05 4.49
CA VAL A 72 -0.21 -2.71 3.94
C VAL A 72 -0.55 -2.72 2.45
N GLU A 73 -1.54 -1.92 2.08
CA GLU A 73 -1.87 -1.58 0.71
C GLU A 73 -0.89 -0.50 0.21
N ALA A 74 0.04 -0.93 -0.64
CA ALA A 74 1.05 -0.11 -1.29
C ALA A 74 1.13 -0.38 -2.81
N THR A 75 0.06 -0.91 -3.42
CA THR A 75 -0.02 -1.22 -4.87
C THR A 75 -0.20 0.03 -5.75
N GLY A 76 -0.16 1.21 -5.13
CA GLY A 76 -0.32 2.49 -5.78
C GLY A 76 -1.76 2.77 -6.18
N HIS A 77 -1.95 3.35 -7.36
CA HIS A 77 -3.24 3.84 -7.85
C HIS A 77 -4.32 2.75 -8.01
N ALA A 78 -3.90 1.50 -8.22
CA ALA A 78 -4.80 0.39 -8.50
C ALA A 78 -5.64 -0.01 -7.29
N LEU A 79 -5.09 0.12 -6.07
CA LEU A 79 -5.73 -0.31 -4.81
C LEU A 79 -6.14 -1.79 -4.84
N GLU A 80 -5.26 -2.66 -5.31
CA GLU A 80 -5.61 -4.06 -5.61
C GLU A 80 -6.20 -4.77 -4.39
N VAL A 81 -5.58 -4.62 -3.21
CA VAL A 81 -5.99 -5.26 -1.96
C VAL A 81 -7.24 -4.61 -1.38
N VAL A 82 -7.30 -3.28 -1.36
CA VAL A 82 -8.48 -2.56 -0.85
C VAL A 82 -9.71 -2.82 -1.72
N ARG A 83 -9.56 -2.91 -3.04
CA ARG A 83 -10.68 -3.22 -3.95
C ARG A 83 -11.19 -4.63 -3.75
N ILE A 84 -10.31 -5.61 -3.55
CA ILE A 84 -10.70 -6.97 -3.18
C ILE A 84 -11.63 -6.95 -1.96
N LEU A 85 -11.22 -6.26 -0.88
CA LEU A 85 -12.03 -6.13 0.34
C LEU A 85 -13.42 -5.55 0.04
N GLN A 86 -13.47 -4.46 -0.74
CA GLN A 86 -14.73 -3.79 -1.06
C GLN A 86 -15.66 -4.58 -1.98
N THR A 87 -15.09 -5.38 -2.89
CA THR A 87 -15.86 -6.19 -3.83
C THR A 87 -16.44 -7.43 -3.14
N LYS A 88 -15.71 -8.00 -2.17
CA LYS A 88 -16.10 -9.24 -1.49
C LYS A 88 -16.87 -9.02 -0.18
N THR A 89 -16.94 -7.78 0.31
CA THR A 89 -17.62 -7.45 1.58
C THR A 89 -18.38 -6.13 1.52
N ASP A 90 -19.40 -6.02 2.37
CA ASP A 90 -20.14 -4.75 2.60
C ASP A 90 -19.57 -3.94 3.77
N LEU A 91 -18.34 -4.26 4.21
CA LEU A 91 -17.71 -3.56 5.32
C LEU A 91 -17.22 -2.17 4.88
N PRO A 92 -17.45 -1.13 5.70
CA PRO A 92 -17.01 0.22 5.37
C PRO A 92 -15.51 0.39 5.55
N LEU A 93 -14.90 1.20 4.68
CA LEU A 93 -13.55 1.74 4.85
C LEU A 93 -13.60 2.98 5.75
N ALA A 94 -12.46 3.36 6.32
CA ALA A 94 -12.29 4.59 7.11
C ALA A 94 -12.23 5.87 6.24
N THR A 95 -12.83 5.84 5.05
CA THR A 95 -12.93 6.95 4.08
C THR A 95 -14.22 7.74 4.31
N PRO A 96 -14.32 8.99 3.81
CA PRO A 96 -15.52 9.83 3.99
C PRO A 96 -16.83 9.15 3.56
N SER A 97 -16.83 8.41 2.45
CA SER A 97 -18.00 7.69 1.94
C SER A 97 -18.13 6.26 2.48
N GLY A 98 -17.17 5.77 3.26
CA GLY A 98 -17.05 4.35 3.59
C GLY A 98 -16.60 3.48 2.41
N ARG A 99 -16.31 4.07 1.24
CA ARG A 99 -15.81 3.39 0.05
C ARG A 99 -14.57 4.09 -0.53
N VAL A 100 -13.86 3.48 -1.49
CA VAL A 100 -12.76 4.13 -2.22
C VAL A 100 -13.28 5.37 -2.95
N GLU A 101 -12.68 6.52 -2.66
CA GLU A 101 -13.07 7.81 -3.21
C GLU A 101 -12.55 8.03 -4.65
N GLY A 102 -11.38 7.45 -4.97
CA GLY A 102 -10.76 7.55 -6.29
C GLY A 102 -9.86 8.78 -6.48
N GLU A 103 -8.69 8.56 -7.07
CA GLU A 103 -7.71 9.62 -7.32
C GLU A 103 -8.23 10.74 -8.25
N ARG A 104 -7.85 11.99 -7.94
CA ARG A 104 -8.06 13.19 -8.77
C ARG A 104 -6.87 13.45 -9.70
N SER A 105 -7.08 14.38 -10.63
CA SER A 105 -6.04 14.89 -11.54
C SER A 105 -4.81 15.46 -10.80
N MET A 106 -3.79 15.87 -11.56
CA MET A 106 -2.49 16.25 -10.98
C MET A 106 -2.52 17.60 -10.24
N TRP A 107 -2.03 17.59 -9.00
CA TRP A 107 -1.61 18.76 -8.23
C TRP A 107 -0.54 18.33 -7.23
N ALA A 108 0.72 18.48 -7.61
CA ALA A 108 1.83 17.84 -6.90
C ALA A 108 2.03 18.30 -5.46
N GLU A 109 1.98 19.60 -5.21
CA GLU A 109 2.14 20.15 -3.87
C GLU A 109 1.04 19.67 -2.91
N ALA A 110 -0.24 19.74 -3.34
CA ALA A 110 -1.37 19.24 -2.56
C ALA A 110 -1.30 17.72 -2.35
N ALA A 111 -0.88 16.98 -3.38
CA ALA A 111 -0.73 15.54 -3.31
C ALA A 111 0.35 15.09 -2.32
N GLU A 112 1.51 15.75 -2.27
CA GLU A 112 2.60 15.43 -1.33
C GLU A 112 2.15 15.59 0.13
N THR A 113 1.47 16.70 0.46
CA THR A 113 0.93 16.95 1.80
C THR A 113 -0.16 15.95 2.17
N SER A 114 -1.16 15.80 1.30
CA SER A 114 -2.28 14.90 1.55
C SER A 114 -1.90 13.43 1.60
N THR A 115 -0.81 13.00 0.92
CA THR A 115 -0.31 11.62 1.02
C THR A 115 -0.02 11.28 2.48
N LEU A 116 0.65 12.18 3.21
CA LEU A 116 0.97 11.96 4.62
C LEU A 116 -0.28 11.94 5.49
N GLU A 117 -1.22 12.84 5.26
CA GLU A 117 -2.49 12.90 6.01
C GLU A 117 -3.30 11.61 5.81
N ASN A 118 -3.38 11.14 4.57
CA ASN A 118 -4.15 9.97 4.14
C ASN A 118 -3.47 8.64 4.49
N THR A 119 -2.20 8.65 4.88
CA THR A 119 -1.49 7.45 5.32
C THR A 119 -1.93 7.05 6.72
N ARG A 120 -2.73 5.99 6.82
CA ARG A 120 -3.33 5.50 8.07
C ARG A 120 -3.93 4.10 7.88
N GLU A 121 -4.44 3.54 8.97
CA GLU A 121 -5.32 2.37 8.93
C GLU A 121 -6.62 2.73 8.19
N ILE A 122 -6.96 1.98 7.14
CA ILE A 122 -8.17 2.19 6.34
C ILE A 122 -9.28 1.19 6.70
N PHE A 123 -8.91 0.05 7.27
CA PHE A 123 -9.81 -1.00 7.76
C PHE A 123 -9.05 -1.78 8.83
N PRO A 124 -9.70 -2.38 9.85
CA PRO A 124 -8.97 -3.07 10.92
C PRO A 124 -7.94 -4.07 10.38
N GLY A 125 -6.66 -3.87 10.73
CA GLY A 125 -5.52 -4.66 10.27
C GLY A 125 -5.03 -4.35 8.85
N LEU A 126 -5.60 -3.37 8.15
CA LEU A 126 -5.24 -2.96 6.79
C LEU A 126 -4.92 -1.45 6.74
N TYR A 127 -3.67 -1.13 6.38
CA TYR A 127 -3.15 0.23 6.28
C TYR A 127 -2.93 0.61 4.81
N VAL A 128 -2.96 1.90 4.51
CA VAL A 128 -2.60 2.44 3.17
C VAL A 128 -1.42 3.39 3.26
N THR A 129 -0.57 3.38 2.23
CA THR A 129 0.61 4.25 2.12
C THR A 129 0.87 4.63 0.66
N GLY A 130 1.70 5.64 0.44
CA GLY A 130 2.04 6.16 -0.89
C GLY A 130 0.81 6.55 -1.71
N MET A 131 0.82 6.27 -3.01
CA MET A 131 -0.31 6.60 -3.88
C MET A 131 -1.59 5.86 -3.56
N SER A 132 -1.51 4.71 -2.89
CA SER A 132 -2.71 4.03 -2.42
C SER A 132 -3.46 4.85 -1.37
N ALA A 133 -2.76 5.61 -0.53
CA ALA A 133 -3.41 6.52 0.41
C ALA A 133 -4.24 7.59 -0.34
N ASN A 134 -3.64 8.29 -1.31
CA ASN A 134 -4.38 9.31 -2.06
C ASN A 134 -5.50 8.74 -2.94
N ALA A 135 -5.28 7.59 -3.57
CA ALA A 135 -6.30 6.93 -4.37
C ALA A 135 -7.49 6.47 -3.52
N ALA A 136 -7.26 5.98 -2.30
CA ALA A 136 -8.32 5.55 -1.41
C ALA A 136 -9.13 6.72 -0.84
N PHE A 137 -8.48 7.82 -0.50
CA PHE A 137 -9.08 8.99 0.16
C PHE A 137 -9.47 10.14 -0.76
N GLY A 138 -9.26 10.01 -2.08
CA GLY A 138 -9.83 10.93 -3.05
C GLY A 138 -9.00 12.17 -3.33
N SER A 139 -7.68 12.06 -3.21
CA SER A 139 -6.74 13.18 -3.38
C SER A 139 -6.06 13.18 -4.75
N TYR A 140 -5.22 14.19 -4.98
CA TYR A 140 -4.49 14.44 -6.22
C TYR A 140 -3.28 13.51 -6.38
N ARG A 141 -2.77 13.42 -7.62
CA ARG A 141 -1.47 12.80 -7.93
C ARG A 141 -0.34 13.83 -8.04
N MET A 142 0.90 13.41 -7.76
CA MET A 142 2.09 14.31 -7.78
C MET A 142 3.05 14.19 -8.96
N GLY A 143 2.91 13.18 -9.82
CA GLY A 143 3.89 12.97 -10.89
C GLY A 143 5.24 12.49 -10.32
N PRO A 144 6.39 12.84 -10.93
CA PRO A 144 7.70 12.29 -10.57
C PRO A 144 8.35 12.99 -9.37
N VAL A 145 7.59 13.14 -8.27
CA VAL A 145 8.07 13.62 -6.97
C VAL A 145 7.77 12.53 -5.95
N PHE A 146 8.75 12.20 -5.09
CA PHE A 146 8.73 11.00 -4.27
C PHE A 146 8.92 11.26 -2.77
N GLY A 147 9.01 12.53 -2.34
CA GLY A 147 9.21 12.90 -0.94
C GLY A 147 8.07 12.37 -0.06
N GLY A 148 6.83 12.64 -0.46
CA GLY A 148 5.62 12.18 0.18
C GLY A 148 5.52 10.66 0.20
N MET A 149 5.98 9.96 -0.85
CA MET A 149 6.01 8.50 -0.89
C MET A 149 6.91 7.92 0.21
N LEU A 150 8.15 8.42 0.33
CA LEU A 150 9.11 7.94 1.32
C LEU A 150 8.67 8.28 2.75
N LEU A 151 8.20 9.51 2.97
CA LEU A 151 7.71 9.95 4.28
C LEU A 151 6.44 9.20 4.68
N SER A 152 5.56 8.89 3.73
CA SER A 152 4.38 8.05 3.95
C SER A 152 4.77 6.64 4.37
N GLY A 153 5.72 6.01 3.69
CA GLY A 153 6.25 4.70 4.08
C GLY A 153 6.81 4.71 5.50
N LYS A 154 7.56 5.76 5.87
CA LYS A 154 8.04 5.93 7.24
C LYS A 154 6.91 6.09 8.25
N LYS A 155 5.88 6.88 7.92
CA LYS A 155 4.72 7.10 8.80
C LYS A 155 3.96 5.81 9.06
N VAL A 156 3.63 5.05 8.01
CA VAL A 156 2.86 3.79 8.18
C VAL A 156 3.65 2.76 8.98
N ALA A 157 4.97 2.69 8.81
CA ALA A 157 5.83 1.82 9.61
C ALA A 157 5.78 2.18 11.10
N GLY A 158 5.78 3.48 11.44
CA GLY A 158 5.60 3.93 12.83
C GLY A 158 4.24 3.57 13.41
N LEU A 159 3.16 3.82 12.67
CA LEU A 159 1.79 3.46 13.10
C LEU A 159 1.65 1.95 13.37
N ILE A 160 2.27 1.12 12.52
CA ILE A 160 2.24 -0.34 12.69
C ILE A 160 3.08 -0.75 13.89
N ALA A 161 4.25 -0.16 14.10
CA ALA A 161 5.07 -0.45 15.27
C ALA A 161 4.28 -0.17 16.57
N ASP A 162 3.60 0.98 16.65
CA ASP A 162 2.77 1.36 17.80
C ASP A 162 1.61 0.36 18.02
N ASP A 163 0.92 -0.08 16.95
CA ASP A 163 -0.15 -1.09 17.02
C ASP A 163 0.39 -2.45 17.52
N LEU A 164 1.56 -2.88 17.03
CA LEU A 164 2.18 -4.15 17.38
C LEU A 164 2.72 -4.19 18.82
N GLU A 165 3.12 -3.05 19.38
CA GLU A 165 3.53 -2.91 20.79
C GLU A 165 2.32 -2.85 21.74
N SER A 166 1.18 -2.37 21.26
CA SER A 166 -0.04 -2.17 22.06
C SER A 166 -0.96 -3.41 22.10
N SER A 167 -0.72 -4.43 21.27
CA SER A 167 -1.48 -5.69 21.23
C SER A 167 -0.66 -6.92 21.60
#